data_AF-A0A1B9KWU2-F1
#
_entry.id   AF-A0A1B9KWU2-F1
#
_cell.length_a   1.000
_cell.length_b   1.000
_cell.length_c   1.000
_cell.angle_alpha   90.00
_cell.angle_beta   90.00
_cell.angle_gamma   90.00
#
_symmetry.space_group_name_H-M   'P 1'
#
loop_
_entity.id
_entity.type
_entity.pdbx_description
1 polymer ?
#
loop_
_entity_poly.entity_id
_entity_poly.type
_entity_poly.pdbx_seq_one_letter_code
_entity_poly.pdbx_strand_id
1 'polypeptide(L)'
;MTIQEITPIELINKLNQQDKLFLLDVREANEVAICGIHNAIHIPMNTIPLYLDKIPDEIDIVIYCHHGRRSLAVVHFLVENGFDPNRLYNLAGGIDAWAVMIDKQMPRY
;
A
#
# COMPACT_ATOMS: atom_id res chain seq x y z
N MET A 1 12.80 11.58 -10.45
CA MET A 1 11.36 11.38 -10.18
C MET A 1 11.20 11.21 -8.68
N THR A 2 10.25 11.91 -8.06
CA THR A 2 10.01 11.82 -6.61
C THR A 2 8.85 10.86 -6.39
N ILE A 3 9.05 9.83 -5.57
CA ILE A 3 7.96 8.93 -5.17
C ILE A 3 7.01 9.68 -4.24
N GLN A 4 5.70 9.52 -4.46
CA GLN A 4 4.71 10.09 -3.56
C GLN A 4 4.59 9.23 -2.30
N GLU A 5 4.69 9.87 -1.14
CA GLU A 5 4.40 9.27 0.15
C GLU A 5 3.00 9.71 0.57
N ILE A 6 2.26 8.83 1.23
CA ILE A 6 1.00 9.16 1.89
C ILE A 6 1.12 8.77 3.36
N THR A 7 0.76 9.68 4.26
CA THR A 7 0.74 9.40 5.70
C THR A 7 -0.50 8.57 6.09
N PRO A 8 -0.48 7.86 7.23
CA PRO A 8 -1.68 7.18 7.73
C PRO A 8 -2.90 8.11 7.88
N ILE A 9 -2.68 9.37 8.27
CA ILE A 9 -3.73 10.38 8.44
C ILE A 9 -4.34 10.78 7.10
N GLU A 10 -3.52 10.99 6.07
CA GLU A 10 -4.02 11.29 4.72
C GLU A 10 -4.76 10.09 4.11
N LEU A 11 -4.25 8.88 4.32
CA LEU A 11 -4.90 7.66 3.84
C LEU A 11 -6.27 7.46 4.48
N ILE A 12 -6.42 7.60 5.80
CA ILE A 12 -7.74 7.44 6.44
C ILE A 12 -8.73 8.51 5.97
N ASN A 13 -8.27 9.73 5.71
CA ASN A 13 -9.12 10.79 5.18
C ASN A 13 -9.64 10.45 3.77
N LYS A 14 -8.76 9.96 2.88
CA LYS A 14 -9.17 9.48 1.54
C LYS A 14 -10.16 8.32 1.62
N LEU A 15 -9.89 7.34 2.49
CA LEU A 15 -10.80 6.19 2.69
C LEU A 15 -12.19 6.64 3.21
N ASN A 16 -12.24 7.63 4.11
CA ASN A 16 -13.49 8.17 4.64
C ASN A 16 -14.27 9.02 3.63
N GLN A 17 -13.57 9.64 2.68
CA GLN A 17 -14.19 10.42 1.59
C GLN A 17 -14.79 9.53 0.48
N GLN A 18 -14.66 8.20 0.61
CA GLN A 18 -15.03 7.23 -0.43
C GLN A 18 -14.31 7.47 -1.76
N ASP A 19 -13.10 8.05 -1.70
CA ASP A 19 -12.23 8.15 -2.87
C ASP A 19 -11.97 6.74 -3.40
N LYS A 20 -12.15 6.55 -4.70
CA LYS A 20 -11.80 5.29 -5.36
C LYS A 20 -10.28 5.17 -5.40
N LEU A 21 -9.72 4.39 -4.48
CA LEU A 21 -8.32 4.00 -4.47
C LEU A 21 -8.18 2.49 -4.39
N PHE A 22 -7.07 1.98 -4.93
CA PHE A 22 -6.64 0.60 -4.78
C PHE A 22 -5.62 0.51 -3.65
N LEU A 23 -5.93 -0.26 -2.62
CA LEU A 23 -5.04 -0.45 -1.49
C LEU A 23 -4.33 -1.80 -1.63
N LEU A 24 -3.00 -1.78 -1.81
CA LEU A 24 -2.18 -2.96 -2.09
C LEU A 24 -1.28 -3.30 -0.89
N ASP A 25 -1.52 -4.46 -0.30
CA ASP A 25 -0.66 -5.04 0.73
C ASP A 25 0.36 -5.97 0.08
N VAL A 26 1.66 -5.66 0.23
CA VAL A 26 2.76 -6.45 -0.35
C VAL A 26 3.54 -7.28 0.66
N ARG A 27 3.00 -7.45 1.87
CA ARG A 27 3.60 -8.25 2.94
C ARG A 27 3.52 -9.75 2.66
N GLU A 28 4.19 -10.54 3.49
CA GLU A 28 4.08 -11.99 3.45
C GLU A 28 2.74 -12.48 4.02
N ALA A 29 2.27 -13.65 3.60
CA ALA A 29 0.95 -14.16 4.00
C ALA A 29 0.79 -14.33 5.52
N ASN A 30 1.87 -14.69 6.23
CA ASN A 30 1.87 -14.81 7.69
C ASN A 30 1.71 -13.45 8.40
N GLU A 31 2.22 -12.38 7.81
CA GLU A 31 2.06 -11.01 8.33
C GLU A 31 0.61 -10.51 8.14
N VAL A 32 0.01 -10.80 6.98
CA VAL A 32 -1.38 -10.42 6.66
C VAL A 32 -2.38 -11.19 7.53
N ALA A 33 -2.06 -12.44 7.88
CA ALA A 33 -2.89 -13.24 8.78
C ALA A 33 -2.97 -12.68 10.21
N ILE A 34 -2.04 -11.82 10.62
CA ILE A 34 -2.04 -11.17 11.94
C ILE A 34 -2.97 -9.94 11.94
N CYS A 35 -2.83 -9.08 10.93
CA CYS A 35 -3.59 -7.84 10.80
C CYS A 35 -3.53 -7.32 9.37
N GLY A 36 -4.42 -6.39 9.02
CA GLY A 36 -4.43 -5.73 7.71
C GLY A 36 -5.36 -4.52 7.72
N ILE A 37 -5.15 -3.61 6.76
CA ILE A 37 -6.07 -2.49 6.54
C ILE A 37 -7.29 -3.01 5.77
N HIS A 38 -8.49 -2.63 6.19
CA HIS A 38 -9.74 -3.07 5.57
C HIS A 38 -9.77 -2.76 4.06
N ASN A 39 -10.32 -3.68 3.26
CA ASN A 39 -10.39 -3.62 1.79
C ASN A 39 -9.04 -3.62 1.05
N ALA A 40 -7.92 -3.87 1.72
CA ALA A 40 -6.64 -4.08 1.03
C ALA A 40 -6.66 -5.39 0.23
N ILE A 41 -6.14 -5.33 -1.00
CA ILE A 41 -5.84 -6.49 -1.83
C ILE A 41 -4.43 -6.94 -1.50
N HIS A 42 -4.27 -8.23 -1.18
CA HIS A 42 -2.97 -8.82 -0.85
C HIS A 42 -2.32 -9.44 -2.09
N ILE A 43 -1.15 -8.94 -2.47
CA ILE A 43 -0.26 -9.55 -3.46
C ILE A 43 1.17 -9.46 -2.91
N PRO A 44 1.76 -10.57 -2.43
CA PRO A 44 3.12 -10.58 -1.92
C PRO A 44 4.12 -9.95 -2.91
N MET A 45 5.07 -9.15 -2.39
CA MET A 45 6.03 -8.41 -3.21
C MET A 45 6.71 -9.26 -4.29
N ASN A 46 7.13 -10.49 -3.97
CA ASN A 46 7.81 -11.40 -4.89
C ASN A 46 6.91 -11.95 -6.02
N THR A 47 5.60 -11.80 -5.90
CA THR A 47 4.63 -12.25 -6.91
C THR A 47 4.07 -11.12 -7.77
N ILE A 48 4.35 -9.85 -7.43
CA ILE A 48 3.86 -8.67 -8.17
C ILE A 48 4.05 -8.79 -9.69
N PRO A 49 5.21 -9.25 -10.24
CA PRO A 49 5.37 -9.40 -11.69
C PRO A 49 4.35 -10.32 -12.36
N LEU A 50 3.80 -11.29 -11.63
CA LEU A 50 2.80 -12.24 -12.14
C LEU A 50 1.37 -11.70 -12.14
N TYR A 51 1.14 -10.57 -11.46
CA TYR A 51 -0.19 -10.01 -11.21
C TYR A 51 -0.32 -8.56 -11.69
N LEU A 52 0.57 -8.08 -12.56
CA LEU A 52 0.52 -6.71 -13.10
C LEU A 52 -0.87 -6.39 -13.70
N ASP A 53 -1.45 -7.31 -14.47
CA ASP A 53 -2.78 -7.17 -15.08
C ASP A 53 -3.94 -7.11 -14.07
N LYS A 54 -3.68 -7.36 -12.78
CA LYS A 54 -4.66 -7.27 -11.69
C LYS A 54 -4.59 -5.93 -10.94
N ILE A 55 -3.55 -5.14 -11.17
CA ILE A 55 -3.38 -3.84 -10.53
C ILE A 55 -3.97 -2.79 -11.47
N PRO A 56 -5.01 -2.05 -11.07
CA PRO A 56 -5.64 -1.04 -11.92
C PRO A 56 -4.72 0.16 -12.08
N ASP A 57 -4.55 0.67 -13.31
CA ASP A 57 -3.72 1.84 -13.63
C ASP A 57 -4.53 3.15 -13.78
N GLU A 58 -5.86 3.06 -13.75
CA GLU A 58 -6.77 4.22 -13.92
C GLU A 58 -7.16 4.93 -12.60
N ILE A 59 -6.70 4.46 -11.44
CA ILE A 59 -7.02 5.05 -10.12
C ILE A 59 -5.78 5.20 -9.24
N ASP A 60 -5.91 5.92 -8.12
CA ASP A 60 -4.85 6.02 -7.10
C ASP A 60 -4.55 4.63 -6.53
N ILE A 61 -3.28 4.27 -6.41
CA ILE A 61 -2.80 3.02 -5.84
C ILE A 61 -1.95 3.36 -4.61
N VAL A 62 -2.41 2.94 -3.44
CA VAL A 62 -1.66 3.05 -2.18
C VAL A 62 -1.06 1.70 -1.87
N ILE A 63 0.26 1.64 -1.77
CA ILE A 63 1.02 0.41 -1.59
C ILE A 63 1.67 0.45 -0.22
N TYR A 64 1.51 -0.61 0.55
CA TYR A 64 2.08 -0.68 1.88
C TYR A 64 2.68 -2.04 2.19
N CYS A 65 3.66 -1.99 3.08
CA CYS A 65 4.22 -3.18 3.72
C CYS A 65 4.29 -2.93 5.22
N HIS A 66 5.16 -3.65 5.94
CA HIS A 66 5.32 -3.44 7.38
C HIS A 66 5.79 -2.00 7.72
N HIS A 67 6.87 -1.52 7.08
CA HIS A 67 7.55 -0.26 7.44
C HIS A 67 7.79 0.70 6.25
N GLY A 68 7.11 0.50 5.12
CA GLY A 68 7.26 1.34 3.92
C GLY A 68 8.43 1.01 2.98
N ARG A 69 9.36 0.11 3.35
CA ARG A 69 10.57 -0.20 2.52
C ARG A 69 10.28 -1.13 1.32
N ARG A 70 9.57 -2.24 1.54
CA ARG A 70 9.21 -3.19 0.47
C ARG A 70 8.24 -2.56 -0.51
N SER A 71 7.26 -1.83 0.01
CA SER A 71 6.28 -1.09 -0.79
C SER A 71 6.93 -0.01 -1.66
N LEU A 72 7.94 0.70 -1.17
CA LEU A 72 8.70 1.65 -2.00
C LEU A 72 9.38 0.94 -3.19
N ALA A 73 9.97 -0.24 -2.98
CA ALA A 73 10.54 -1.02 -4.08
C ALA A 73 9.47 -1.47 -5.10
N VAL A 74 8.27 -1.83 -4.63
CA VAL A 74 7.14 -2.14 -5.52
C VAL A 74 6.67 -0.92 -6.29
N VAL A 75 6.62 0.27 -5.68
CA VAL A 75 6.31 1.52 -6.38
C VAL A 75 7.29 1.74 -7.54
N HIS A 76 8.60 1.62 -7.29
CA HIS A 76 9.61 1.75 -8.34
C HIS A 76 9.41 0.73 -9.47
N PHE A 77 9.17 -0.53 -9.11
CA PHE A 77 8.90 -1.58 -10.08
C PHE A 77 7.66 -1.25 -10.95
N LEU A 78 6.57 -0.75 -10.37
CA LEU A 78 5.37 -0.39 -11.12
C LEU A 78 5.62 0.79 -12.07
N VAL A 79 6.36 1.81 -11.63
CA VAL A 79 6.79 2.92 -12.50
C VAL A 79 7.59 2.40 -13.71
N GLU A 80 8.54 1.49 -13.48
CA GLU A 80 9.33 0.88 -14.56
C GLU A 80 8.49 0.05 -15.54
N ASN A 81 7.33 -0.44 -15.09
CA ASN A 81 6.35 -1.18 -15.90
C ASN A 81 5.22 -0.30 -16.47
N GLY A 82 5.38 1.04 -16.45
CA GLY A 82 4.51 1.96 -17.17
C GLY A 82 3.34 2.53 -16.38
N PHE A 83 3.25 2.25 -15.07
CA PHE A 83 2.24 2.88 -14.21
C PHE A 83 2.53 4.37 -14.02
N ASP A 84 1.48 5.20 -13.95
CA ASP A 84 1.62 6.63 -13.74
C ASP A 84 2.22 6.91 -12.35
N PRO A 85 3.43 7.47 -12.25
CA PRO A 85 4.06 7.79 -10.97
C PRO A 85 3.27 8.80 -10.14
N ASN A 86 2.35 9.55 -10.74
CA ASN A 86 1.51 10.50 -10.03
C ASN A 86 0.35 9.86 -9.26
N ARG A 87 0.10 8.57 -9.49
CA ARG A 87 -0.99 7.80 -8.88
C ARG A 87 -0.48 6.70 -7.95
N LEU A 88 0.84 6.56 -7.81
CA LEU A 88 1.48 5.57 -6.96
C LEU A 88 1.91 6.21 -5.65
N TYR A 89 1.37 5.72 -4.55
CA TYR A 89 1.66 6.19 -3.19
C TYR A 89 2.29 5.08 -2.36
N ASN A 90 3.41 5.36 -1.71
CA ASN A 90 3.93 4.54 -0.62
C ASN A 90 3.29 4.97 0.70
N LEU A 91 2.77 4.04 1.50
CA LEU A 91 2.30 4.37 2.85
C LEU A 91 3.50 4.60 3.77
N ALA A 92 3.68 5.86 4.18
CA ALA A 92 4.78 6.28 5.04
C ALA A 92 4.73 5.54 6.39
N GLY A 93 5.83 4.83 6.70
CA GLY A 93 5.93 4.01 7.92
C GLY A 93 5.13 2.70 7.89
N GLY A 94 4.45 2.39 6.78
CA GLY A 94 3.71 1.14 6.57
C GLY A 94 2.58 0.90 7.57
N ILE A 95 2.19 -0.37 7.72
CA ILE A 95 1.12 -0.76 8.63
C ILE A 95 1.48 -0.56 10.11
N ASP A 96 2.76 -0.50 10.46
CA ASP A 96 3.17 -0.18 11.84
C ASP A 96 2.75 1.25 12.21
N ALA A 97 3.03 2.22 11.33
CA ALA A 97 2.60 3.60 11.53
C ALA A 97 1.06 3.72 11.51
N TRP A 98 0.38 2.93 10.67
CA TRP A 98 -1.09 2.86 10.68
C TRP A 98 -1.64 2.40 12.04
N ALA A 99 -1.08 1.32 12.61
CA ALA A 99 -1.50 0.82 13.92
C ALA A 99 -1.24 1.85 15.03
N VAL A 100 -0.12 2.58 14.99
CA VAL A 100 0.19 3.60 16.01
C VAL A 100 -0.73 4.82 15.92
N MET A 101 -1.04 5.27 14.70
CA MET A 101 -1.71 6.56 14.48
C MET A 101 -3.23 6.44 14.33
N ILE A 102 -3.71 5.39 13.66
CA ILE A 102 -5.11 5.25 13.24
C ILE A 102 -5.83 4.16 14.02
N ASP A 103 -5.33 2.92 13.98
CA ASP A 103 -5.96 1.79 14.65
C ASP A 103 -5.10 1.26 15.79
N LYS A 104 -5.19 1.93 16.95
CA LYS A 104 -4.40 1.62 18.15
C LYS A 104 -4.67 0.25 18.76
N GLN A 105 -5.72 -0.44 18.31
CA GLN A 105 -6.06 -1.79 18.75
C GLN A 105 -5.51 -2.86 17.79
N MET A 106 -5.03 -2.45 16.61
CA MET A 106 -4.43 -3.35 15.64
C MET A 106 -3.18 -4.03 16.23
N PRO A 107 -3.06 -5.37 16.13
CA PRO A 107 -1.85 -6.07 16.52
C PRO A 107 -0.63 -5.57 15.73
N ARG A 108 0.50 -5.46 16.44
CA ARG A 108 1.81 -5.11 15.90
C ARG A 108 2.77 -6.29 16.09
N TYR A 109 3.77 -6.41 15.23
CA TYR A 109 4.72 -7.53 15.22
C TYR A 109 6.11 -7.09 14.79
#